data_AF-A0A3N4HJN4-F1
#
_entry.id   AF-A0A3N4HJN4-F1
#
_cell.length_a   1.000
_cell.length_b   1.000
_cell.length_c   1.000
_cell.angle_alpha   90.00
_cell.angle_beta   90.00
_cell.angle_gamma   90.00
#
_symmetry.space_group_name_H-M   'P 1'
#
loop_
_entity.id
_entity.type
_entity.pdbx_description
1 polymer ?
#
loop_
_entity_poly.entity_id
_entity_poly.type
_entity_poly.pdbx_seq_one_letter_code
_entity_poly.pdbx_strand_id
1 'polypeptide(L)'
;MRKVTVRRFVINREDIQCSNCQEFGHHYFRCSAKEPVCRFCGSAHRTSDHSCTECPKKGTKCGHLTPFCHNCKENGHIASDNKCPIKKTQLTMARAQRKLQSTEKQTITPAAETPTQNNNHDEQMEVDTHTQNE
;
A
#
# COMPACT_ATOMS: atom_id res chain seq x y z
N MET A 1 -9.25 -28.95 19.62
CA MET A 1 -8.86 -27.85 18.70
C MET A 1 -7.35 -27.70 18.72
N ARG A 2 -6.66 -27.76 17.57
CA ARG A 2 -5.22 -27.49 17.51
C ARG A 2 -5.00 -25.97 17.59
N LYS A 3 -4.21 -25.50 18.55
CA LYS A 3 -3.81 -24.09 18.63
C LYS A 3 -2.84 -23.80 17.49
N VAL A 4 -3.21 -22.88 16.61
CA VAL A 4 -2.33 -22.38 15.54
C VAL A 4 -1.70 -21.08 16.01
N THR A 5 -0.37 -21.00 16.00
CA THR A 5 0.36 -19.76 16.33
C THR A 5 0.75 -19.05 15.06
N VAL A 6 0.22 -17.85 14.84
CA VAL A 6 0.65 -17.00 13.73
C VAL A 6 2.03 -16.43 14.06
N ARG A 7 3.07 -16.91 13.38
CA ARG A 7 4.43 -16.39 13.56
C ARG A 7 4.65 -15.04 12.89
N ARG A 8 4.01 -14.82 11.73
CA ARG A 8 4.11 -13.58 10.96
C ARG A 8 2.90 -13.40 10.06
N PHE A 9 2.31 -12.22 10.11
CA PHE A 9 1.29 -11.78 9.17
C PHE A 9 1.91 -10.84 8.14
N VAL A 10 1.66 -11.09 6.86
CA VAL A 10 2.08 -10.20 5.77
C VAL A 10 0.90 -9.96 4.85
N ILE A 11 0.75 -8.71 4.43
CA ILE A 11 -0.27 -8.29 3.47
C ILE A 11 0.27 -8.56 2.06
N ASN A 12 -0.47 -9.35 1.27
CA ASN A 12 -0.08 -9.75 -0.07
C ASN A 12 -1.12 -9.26 -1.09
N ARG A 13 -1.15 -7.94 -1.32
CA ARG A 13 -2.09 -7.30 -2.27
C ARG A 13 -1.53 -7.32 -3.69
N GLU A 14 -2.42 -7.27 -4.68
CA GLU A 14 -2.06 -7.15 -6.11
C GLU A 14 -1.19 -5.91 -6.43
N ASP A 15 -1.36 -4.82 -5.67
CA ASP A 15 -0.61 -3.58 -5.85
C ASP A 15 0.69 -3.49 -5.06
N ILE A 16 1.04 -4.50 -4.26
CA ILE A 16 2.29 -4.47 -3.52
C ILE A 16 3.46 -4.76 -4.47
N GLN A 17 4.48 -3.91 -4.43
CA GLN A 17 5.71 -4.12 -5.18
C GLN A 17 6.72 -4.88 -4.33
N CYS A 18 7.17 -6.02 -4.83
CA CYS A 18 8.16 -6.85 -4.15
C CYS A 18 9.51 -6.15 -4.11
N SER A 19 10.09 -5.97 -2.93
CA SER A 19 11.42 -5.34 -2.79
C SER A 19 12.58 -6.24 -3.24
N ASN A 20 12.32 -7.53 -3.52
CA ASN A 20 13.32 -8.48 -4.01
C ASN A 20 13.38 -8.46 -5.55
N CYS A 21 12.29 -8.80 -6.25
CA CYS A 21 12.26 -8.87 -7.72
C CYS A 21 11.68 -7.64 -8.42
N GLN A 22 11.20 -6.64 -7.67
CA GLN A 22 10.54 -5.41 -8.17
C GLN A 22 9.18 -5.60 -8.88
N GLU A 23 8.71 -6.83 -9.08
CA GLU A 23 7.40 -7.14 -9.63
C GLU A 23 6.26 -6.85 -8.65
N PHE A 24 5.03 -6.77 -9.15
CA PHE A 24 3.82 -6.54 -8.36
C PHE A 24 3.12 -7.85 -7.96
N GLY A 25 2.25 -7.79 -6.97
CA GLY A 25 1.36 -8.88 -6.58
C GLY A 25 1.85 -9.73 -5.40
N HIS A 26 3.05 -9.47 -4.89
CA HIS A 26 3.52 -10.19 -3.72
C HIS A 26 4.49 -9.44 -2.82
N HIS A 27 4.41 -9.73 -1.52
CA HIS A 27 5.37 -9.26 -0.53
C HIS A 27 6.70 -10.04 -0.64
N TYR A 28 7.83 -9.43 -0.30
CA TYR A 28 9.15 -10.06 -0.48
C TYR A 28 9.31 -11.41 0.25
N PHE A 29 8.67 -11.58 1.41
CA PHE A 29 8.66 -12.86 2.14
C PHE A 29 8.00 -14.01 1.37
N ARG A 30 7.20 -13.72 0.34
CA ARG A 30 6.55 -14.70 -0.54
C ARG A 30 7.19 -14.75 -1.92
N CYS A 31 8.28 -14.02 -2.14
CA CYS A 31 8.97 -13.98 -3.42
C CYS A 31 9.67 -15.33 -3.68
N SER A 32 9.46 -15.89 -4.87
CA SER A 32 10.12 -17.11 -5.35
C SER A 32 11.33 -16.83 -6.26
N ALA A 33 11.58 -15.57 -6.59
CA ALA A 33 12.70 -15.19 -7.44
C ALA A 33 14.03 -15.51 -6.74
N LYS A 34 14.91 -16.22 -7.46
CA LYS A 34 16.24 -16.61 -6.97
C LYS A 34 17.18 -15.40 -6.86
N GLU A 35 17.15 -14.55 -7.88
CA GLU A 35 18.01 -13.37 -7.96
C GLU A 35 17.23 -12.08 -7.63
N PRO A 36 17.79 -11.17 -6.82
CA PRO A 36 17.20 -9.87 -6.58
C PRO A 36 17.39 -8.97 -7.81
N VAL A 37 16.47 -8.02 -7.95
CA VAL A 37 16.51 -6.99 -8.97
C VAL A 37 16.68 -5.64 -8.29
N CYS A 38 17.67 -4.88 -8.74
CA CYS A 38 17.92 -3.55 -8.22
C CYS A 38 16.79 -2.62 -8.63
N ARG A 39 16.18 -1.94 -7.65
CA ARG A 39 15.12 -0.96 -7.89
C ARG A 39 15.56 0.19 -8.78
N PHE A 40 16.84 0.55 -8.75
CA PHE A 40 17.38 1.73 -9.43
C PHE A 40 17.79 1.49 -10.87
N CYS A 41 18.47 0.37 -11.15
CA CYS A 41 19.03 0.07 -12.48
C CYS A 41 18.49 -1.23 -13.10
N GLY A 42 17.67 -2.00 -12.39
CA GLY A 42 17.06 -3.26 -12.88
C GLY A 42 18.02 -4.43 -13.09
N SER A 43 19.30 -4.30 -12.75
CA SER A 43 20.29 -5.38 -12.79
C SER A 43 20.14 -6.36 -11.61
N ALA A 44 20.77 -7.54 -11.74
CA ALA A 44 20.70 -8.63 -10.78
C ALA A 44 21.56 -8.38 -9.53
N HIS A 45 21.06 -7.52 -8.63
CA HIS A 45 21.62 -7.32 -7.29
C HIS A 45 20.59 -6.64 -6.37
N ARG A 46 20.81 -6.67 -5.05
CA ARG A 46 19.91 -5.96 -4.12
C ARG A 46 20.08 -4.46 -4.29
N THR A 47 19.00 -3.72 -4.05
CA THR A 47 19.03 -2.25 -4.06
C THR A 47 20.05 -1.69 -3.05
N SER A 48 20.25 -2.36 -1.91
CA SER A 48 21.25 -2.02 -0.89
C SER A 48 22.70 -2.13 -1.40
N ASP A 49 22.92 -2.99 -2.40
CA ASP A 49 24.24 -3.29 -2.95
C ASP A 49 24.57 -2.41 -4.15
N HIS A 50 23.63 -1.57 -4.59
CA HIS A 50 23.86 -0.61 -5.66
C HIS A 50 25.00 0.34 -5.29
N SER A 51 26.05 0.39 -6.09
CA SER A 51 27.18 1.29 -5.94
C SER A 51 27.33 2.16 -7.18
N CYS A 52 27.55 3.46 -6.97
CA CYS A 52 27.92 4.37 -8.05
C CYS A 52 29.41 4.23 -8.37
N THR A 53 29.77 4.28 -9.64
CA THR A 53 31.17 4.27 -10.12
C THR A 53 31.85 5.63 -10.00
N GLU A 54 31.07 6.71 -9.94
CA GLU A 54 31.55 8.10 -9.96
C GLU A 54 31.58 8.76 -8.58
N CYS A 55 30.93 8.15 -7.57
CA CYS A 55 30.90 8.71 -6.21
C CYS A 55 30.75 7.61 -5.15
N PRO A 56 31.15 7.84 -3.89
CA PRO A 56 31.15 6.83 -2.83
C PRO A 56 29.76 6.45 -2.29
N LYS A 57 28.67 6.83 -2.97
CA LYS A 57 27.30 6.53 -2.54
C LYS A 57 26.95 5.07 -2.84
N LYS A 58 26.44 4.37 -1.83
CA LYS A 58 25.96 2.99 -1.90
C LYS A 58 24.53 2.87 -1.37
N GLY A 59 23.72 2.00 -1.96
CA GLY A 59 22.36 1.69 -1.53
C GLY A 59 21.33 2.82 -1.72
N THR A 60 21.73 3.93 -2.35
CA THR A 60 20.91 5.13 -2.50
C THR A 60 21.10 5.76 -3.88
N LYS A 61 20.17 6.64 -4.27
CA LYS A 61 20.26 7.39 -5.52
C LYS A 61 21.35 8.47 -5.43
N CYS A 62 21.99 8.74 -6.56
CA CYS A 62 22.89 9.88 -6.74
C CYS A 62 22.62 10.55 -8.09
N GLY A 63 23.25 11.70 -8.35
CA GLY A 63 23.10 12.42 -9.62
C GLY A 63 23.59 11.63 -10.84
N HIS A 64 24.52 10.69 -10.63
CA HIS A 64 25.07 9.81 -11.68
C HIS A 64 24.24 8.55 -11.91
N LEU A 65 23.11 8.37 -11.20
CA LEU A 65 22.25 7.24 -11.46
C LEU A 65 21.62 7.39 -12.85
N THR A 66 21.87 6.43 -13.72
CA THR A 66 21.07 6.21 -14.93
C THR A 66 19.88 5.32 -14.56
N PRO A 67 18.68 5.87 -14.34
CA PRO A 67 17.57 5.09 -13.83
C PRO A 67 16.98 4.19 -14.92
N PHE A 68 16.72 2.93 -14.56
CA PHE A 68 16.04 1.96 -15.40
C PHE A 68 14.94 1.25 -14.62
N CYS A 69 13.78 1.11 -15.24
CA CYS A 69 12.61 0.50 -14.64
C CYS A 69 12.50 -0.96 -15.07
N HIS A 70 12.71 -1.89 -14.13
CA HIS A 70 12.57 -3.31 -14.43
C HIS A 70 11.14 -3.72 -14.84
N ASN A 71 10.11 -2.96 -14.46
CA ASN A 71 8.72 -3.32 -14.75
C ASN A 71 8.31 -2.99 -16.18
N CYS A 72 8.57 -1.78 -16.67
CA CYS A 72 8.25 -1.38 -18.06
C CYS A 72 9.44 -1.50 -19.03
N LYS A 73 10.63 -1.84 -18.53
CA LYS A 73 11.88 -2.01 -19.32
C LYS A 73 12.36 -0.71 -20.00
N GLU A 74 12.05 0.45 -19.42
CA GLU A 74 12.43 1.77 -19.94
C GLU A 74 13.42 2.52 -19.03
N ASN A 75 14.21 3.38 -19.64
CA ASN A 75 15.08 4.34 -18.95
C ASN A 75 14.29 5.55 -18.42
N GLY A 76 14.96 6.37 -17.60
CA GLY A 76 14.44 7.68 -17.14
C GLY A 76 13.66 7.63 -15.83
N HIS A 77 13.44 6.43 -15.27
CA HIS A 77 12.77 6.25 -13.98
C HIS A 77 13.11 4.91 -13.33
N ILE A 78 12.94 4.85 -12.01
CA ILE A 78 13.19 3.63 -11.24
C ILE A 78 11.92 2.79 -11.12
N ALA A 79 12.05 1.52 -10.76
CA ALA A 79 10.94 0.56 -10.76
C ALA A 79 9.75 0.96 -9.87
N SER A 80 9.97 1.80 -8.85
CA SER A 80 8.93 2.25 -7.91
C SER A 80 8.36 3.64 -8.21
N ASP A 81 8.76 4.31 -9.30
CA ASP A 81 8.26 5.65 -9.60
C ASP A 81 6.79 5.62 -10.04
N ASN A 82 6.00 6.60 -9.59
CA ASN A 82 4.56 6.69 -9.93
C ASN A 82 4.29 7.00 -11.40
N LYS A 83 5.29 7.46 -12.15
CA LYS A 83 5.19 7.70 -13.60
C LYS A 83 5.34 6.43 -14.43
N CYS A 84 5.68 5.29 -13.82
CA CYS A 84 5.74 4.01 -14.53
C CYS A 84 4.34 3.59 -15.01
N PRO A 85 4.14 3.32 -16.31
CA PRO A 85 2.83 2.91 -16.83
C PRO A 85 2.34 1.60 -16.22
N ILE A 86 3.22 0.62 -16.02
CA ILE A 86 2.89 -0.66 -15.38
C ILE A 86 2.41 -0.46 -13.95
N LYS A 87 3.12 0.35 -13.15
CA LYS A 87 2.70 0.67 -11.78
C LYS A 87 1.34 1.35 -11.76
N LYS A 88 1.10 2.31 -12.66
CA LYS A 88 -0.18 3.01 -12.76
C LYS A 88 -1.33 2.05 -13.06
N THR A 89 -1.13 1.11 -13.99
CA THR A 89 -2.10 0.05 -14.30
C THR A 89 -2.39 -0.82 -13.07
N GLN A 90 -1.35 -1.33 -12.38
CA GLN A 90 -1.53 -2.17 -11.18
C GLN A 90 -2.29 -1.45 -10.06
N LEU A 91 -1.96 -0.19 -9.78
CA LEU A 91 -2.68 0.62 -8.79
C LEU A 91 -4.15 0.83 -9.18
N THR A 92 -4.43 0.99 -10.46
CA THR A 92 -5.80 1.19 -10.97
C THR A 92 -6.63 -0.08 -10.81
N MET A 93 -6.07 -1.22 -11.21
CA MET A 93 -6.72 -2.53 -11.08
C MET A 93 -6.98 -2.90 -9.62
N ALA A 94 -6.00 -2.70 -8.73
CA ALA A 94 -6.18 -2.99 -7.32
C ALA A 94 -7.23 -2.10 -6.64
N ARG A 95 -7.35 -0.83 -7.06
CA ARG A 95 -8.43 0.06 -6.60
C ARG A 95 -9.80 -0.42 -7.07
N ALA A 96 -9.91 -0.83 -8.33
CA ALA A 96 -11.16 -1.38 -8.87
C ALA A 96 -11.58 -2.65 -8.14
N GLN A 97 -10.66 -3.59 -7.92
CA GLN A 97 -10.91 -4.82 -7.16
C GLN A 97 -11.40 -4.54 -5.74
N ARG A 98 -10.77 -3.60 -5.02
CA ARG A 98 -11.22 -3.21 -3.67
C ARG A 98 -12.63 -2.62 -3.68
N LYS A 99 -12.97 -1.84 -4.72
CA LYS A 99 -14.33 -1.30 -4.88
C LYS A 99 -15.35 -2.43 -5.06
N LEU A 100 -15.07 -3.40 -5.93
CA LEU A 100 -15.93 -4.57 -6.15
C LEU A 100 -16.10 -5.41 -4.87
N GLN A 101 -15.02 -5.67 -4.14
CA GLN A 101 -15.08 -6.41 -2.87
C GLN A 101 -15.88 -5.66 -1.80
N SER A 102 -15.81 -4.33 -1.77
CA SER A 102 -16.61 -3.53 -0.83
C SER A 102 -18.10 -3.56 -1.14
N THR A 103 -18.47 -3.60 -2.43
CA THR A 103 -19.88 -3.70 -2.85
C THR A 103 -20.45 -5.10 -2.61
N GLU A 104 -19.65 -6.15 -2.74
CA GLU A 104 -20.08 -7.54 -2.53
C GLU A 104 -20.25 -7.88 -1.04
N LYS A 105 -19.39 -7.33 -0.18
CA LYS A 105 -19.49 -7.51 1.28
C LYS A 105 -20.69 -6.78 1.91
N GLN A 106 -21.32 -5.84 1.19
CA GLN A 106 -22.54 -5.15 1.62
C GLN A 106 -23.82 -5.90 1.24
N THR A 107 -23.77 -6.87 0.32
CA THR A 107 -24.95 -7.62 -0.16
C THR A 107 -25.32 -8.82 0.72
N ILE A 108 -24.51 -9.16 1.73
CA ILE A 108 -24.75 -10.29 2.64
C ILE A 108 -25.08 -9.77 4.04
N THR A 109 -26.30 -9.25 4.23
CA THR A 109 -26.92 -9.16 5.56
C THR A 109 -28.26 -9.92 5.50
N PRO A 110 -28.52 -10.89 6.40
CA PRO A 110 -29.79 -11.61 6.44
C PRO A 110 -30.91 -10.66 6.88
N ALA A 111 -32.06 -10.82 6.25
CA ALA A 111 -33.25 -10.05 6.53
C ALA A 111 -33.76 -10.27 7.96
N ALA A 112 -34.17 -9.14 8.55
CA ALA A 112 -35.13 -8.97 9.64
C ALA A 112 -34.69 -9.38 11.06
N GLU A 113 -34.49 -8.37 11.93
CA GLU A 113 -35.33 -8.14 13.13
C GLU A 113 -35.47 -6.62 13.42
N THR A 114 -36.69 -6.12 13.19
CA THR A 114 -37.54 -5.13 13.91
C THR A 114 -36.98 -3.78 14.43
N PRO A 115 -37.71 -2.64 14.24
CA PRO A 115 -37.19 -1.29 14.48
C PRO A 115 -37.45 -0.78 15.91
N THR A 116 -36.45 -0.13 16.52
CA THR A 116 -36.66 0.77 17.66
C THR A 116 -36.53 2.21 17.19
N GLN A 117 -37.61 2.97 17.31
CA GLN A 117 -37.68 4.40 17.01
C GLN A 117 -36.82 5.19 18.02
N ASN A 118 -35.85 5.96 17.53
CA ASN A 118 -35.23 7.05 18.29
C ASN A 118 -35.60 8.36 17.60
N ASN A 119 -36.49 9.12 18.23
CA ASN A 119 -36.71 10.53 17.92
C ASN A 119 -35.85 11.35 18.87
N ASN A 120 -34.76 11.92 18.36
CA ASN A 120 -34.17 13.11 18.96
C ASN A 120 -34.60 14.29 18.10
N HIS A 121 -35.36 15.22 18.69
CA HIS A 121 -35.46 16.57 18.17
C HIS A 121 -34.73 17.49 19.14
N ASP A 122 -33.84 18.26 18.53
CA ASP A 122 -33.09 19.40 19.00
C ASP A 122 -34.01 20.43 19.67
N GLU A 123 -33.58 21.09 20.76
CA GLU A 123 -33.49 22.56 20.76
C GLU A 123 -32.97 23.15 22.07
N GLN A 124 -32.01 24.06 21.86
CA GLN A 124 -31.76 25.33 22.55
C GLN A 124 -30.90 25.39 23.82
N MET A 125 -29.76 26.07 23.59
CA MET A 125 -28.84 26.75 24.48
C MET A 125 -29.54 27.96 25.11
N GLU A 126 -29.54 28.05 26.44
CA GLU A 126 -29.67 29.34 27.15
C GLU A 126 -28.55 29.47 28.19
N VAL A 127 -27.91 30.64 28.13
CA VAL A 127 -26.83 31.10 29.02
C VAL A 127 -27.49 32.01 30.03
N ASP A 128 -27.33 31.74 31.32
CA ASP A 128 -27.68 32.73 32.35
C ASP A 128 -26.63 32.83 33.45
N THR A 129 -26.14 34.06 33.57
CA THR A 129 -25.31 34.60 34.64
C THR A 129 -26.18 35.01 35.83
N HIS A 130 -25.86 34.58 37.06
CA HIS A 130 -25.84 35.49 38.23
C HIS A 130 -25.26 34.83 39.49
N THR A 131 -24.29 35.53 40.06
CA THR A 131 -23.82 35.44 41.44
C THR A 131 -24.83 36.11 42.36
N GLN A 132 -25.17 35.50 43.49
CA GLN A 132 -25.75 36.19 44.64
C GLN A 132 -24.93 35.87 45.90
N ASN A 133 -24.53 36.96 46.56
CA ASN A 133 -24.03 37.00 47.92
C ASN A 133 -25.16 36.67 48.90
N GLU A 134 -24.83 35.97 49.97
CA GLU A 134 -25.21 36.29 51.37
C GLU A 134 -24.23 35.58 52.31
#